data_AF-A0A6N1DSC2-F1
#
_entry.id   AF-A0A6N1DSC2-F1
#
_cell.length_a   1.000
_cell.length_b   1.000
_cell.length_c   1.000
_cell.angle_alpha   90.00
_cell.angle_beta   90.00
_cell.angle_gamma   90.00
#
_symmetry.space_group_name_H-M   'P 1'
#
loop_
_entity.id
_entity.type
_entity.pdbx_description
1 polymer ?
#
loop_
_entity_poly.entity_id
_entity_poly.type
_entity_poly.pdbx_seq_one_letter_code
_entity_poly.pdbx_strand_id
1 'polypeptide(L)'
;MPNLHFAQVALSMRVTVAESDLAAHLATPPSALGAALAREVHAYAEAHQFGYYPALGYFRAQGGVDADLMAYAEEVGWLATRVVRDEVLRKLRPVFASLRFDTLQSTAFAMPTVRPADRNNVALLARHYTPTQVKTDLWVTLLQKGAPTHGLERYAQHLVARWLKPSFERLDLTAASQAHP
;
A
#
# COMPACT_ATOMS: atom_id res chain seq x y z
N MET A 1 -11.61 -36.29 -20.94
CA MET A 1 -11.16 -34.91 -21.21
C MET A 1 -10.66 -34.33 -19.89
N PRO A 2 -9.50 -33.65 -19.84
CA PRO A 2 -9.06 -33.04 -18.59
C PRO A 2 -10.01 -31.89 -18.22
N ASN A 3 -10.66 -32.00 -17.07
CA ASN A 3 -11.51 -30.94 -16.54
C ASN A 3 -10.65 -29.71 -16.23
N LEU A 4 -11.11 -28.55 -16.70
CA LEU A 4 -10.52 -27.26 -16.39
C LEU A 4 -11.10 -26.78 -15.05
N HIS A 5 -10.24 -26.47 -14.10
CA HIS A 5 -10.64 -25.96 -12.79
C HIS A 5 -10.17 -24.51 -12.64
N PHE A 6 -11.07 -23.67 -12.13
CA PHE A 6 -10.75 -22.32 -11.70
C PHE A 6 -10.45 -22.35 -10.21
N ALA A 7 -9.24 -21.94 -9.84
CA ALA A 7 -8.84 -21.83 -8.44
C ALA A 7 -8.62 -20.36 -8.10
N GLN A 8 -9.27 -19.89 -7.03
CA GLN A 8 -9.14 -18.52 -6.55
C GLN A 8 -8.18 -18.45 -5.36
N VAL A 9 -7.32 -17.45 -5.36
CA VAL A 9 -6.39 -17.16 -4.27
C VAL A 9 -6.55 -15.70 -3.88
N ALA A 10 -6.78 -15.45 -2.60
CA ALA A 10 -6.65 -14.14 -1.99
C ALA A 10 -5.18 -13.88 -1.66
N LEU A 11 -4.68 -12.72 -2.03
CA LEU A 11 -3.31 -12.26 -1.81
C LEU A 11 -3.35 -10.90 -1.14
N SER A 12 -2.53 -10.72 -0.12
CA SER A 12 -2.28 -9.41 0.50
C SER A 12 -0.85 -8.99 0.22
N MET A 13 -0.66 -7.76 -0.21
CA MET A 13 0.67 -7.19 -0.39
C MET A 13 0.76 -5.72 0.00
N ARG A 14 1.98 -5.33 0.32
CA ARG A 14 2.37 -3.94 0.54
C ARG A 14 3.41 -3.58 -0.51
N VAL A 15 3.17 -2.48 -1.18
CA VAL A 15 3.97 -1.99 -2.29
C VAL A 15 4.47 -0.59 -1.95
N THR A 16 5.76 -0.34 -2.15
CA THR A 16 6.32 1.01 -2.13
C THR A 16 6.60 1.43 -3.58
N VAL A 17 5.97 2.51 -4.01
CA VAL A 17 6.23 3.15 -5.30
C VAL A 17 7.47 4.03 -5.15
N ALA A 18 8.38 3.97 -6.13
CA ALA A 18 9.57 4.82 -6.10
C ALA A 18 9.17 6.29 -6.23
N GLU A 19 9.85 7.18 -5.50
CA GLU A 19 9.56 8.62 -5.59
C GLU A 19 9.71 9.16 -7.01
N SER A 20 10.65 8.62 -7.80
CA SER A 20 10.84 8.97 -9.21
C SER A 20 9.60 8.72 -10.08
N ASP A 21 8.84 7.68 -9.77
CA ASP A 21 7.64 7.30 -10.54
C ASP A 21 6.46 8.22 -10.25
N LEU A 22 6.48 8.88 -9.09
CA LEU A 22 5.48 9.87 -8.70
C LEU A 22 5.90 11.30 -9.08
N ALA A 23 7.19 11.60 -9.03
CA ALA A 23 7.75 12.95 -9.21
C ALA A 23 7.34 13.61 -10.53
N ALA A 24 7.15 12.84 -11.61
CA ALA A 24 6.71 13.36 -12.91
C ALA A 24 5.32 14.03 -12.87
N HIS A 25 4.53 13.78 -11.83
CA HIS A 25 3.16 14.26 -11.67
C HIS A 25 2.97 15.15 -10.44
N LEU A 26 4.05 15.47 -9.71
CA LEU A 26 3.99 16.13 -8.41
C LEU A 26 4.82 17.41 -8.38
N ALA A 27 4.29 18.43 -7.70
CA ALA A 27 4.99 19.70 -7.50
C ALA A 27 6.17 19.61 -6.52
N THR A 28 6.16 18.64 -5.61
CA THR A 28 7.17 18.47 -4.55
C THR A 28 7.44 16.98 -4.31
N PRO A 29 8.67 16.58 -3.93
CA PRO A 29 8.96 15.18 -3.61
C PRO A 29 8.09 14.66 -2.46
N PRO A 30 7.56 13.41 -2.56
CA PRO A 30 6.76 12.81 -1.48
C PRO A 30 7.47 12.76 -0.12
N SER A 31 8.80 12.60 -0.10
CA SER A 31 9.62 12.64 1.12
C SER A 31 9.54 13.97 1.86
N ALA A 32 9.55 15.10 1.14
CA ALA A 32 9.45 16.43 1.72
C ALA A 32 8.05 16.65 2.34
N LEU A 33 7.01 16.15 1.69
CA LEU A 33 5.65 16.13 2.22
C LEU A 33 5.54 15.31 3.51
N GLY A 34 6.08 14.08 3.53
CA GLY A 34 6.09 13.24 4.73
C GLY A 34 6.82 13.91 5.90
N ALA A 35 7.94 14.58 5.64
CA ALA A 35 8.68 15.33 6.65
C ALA A 35 7.91 16.56 7.18
N ALA A 36 7.19 17.28 6.32
CA ALA A 36 6.33 18.38 6.74
C ALA A 36 5.18 17.88 7.63
N LEU A 37 4.46 16.84 7.20
CA LEU A 37 3.37 16.23 7.98
C LEU A 37 3.85 15.75 9.35
N ALA A 38 4.99 15.05 9.39
CA ALA A 38 5.52 14.53 10.64
C ALA A 38 5.89 15.64 11.63
N ARG A 39 6.39 16.79 11.18
CA ARG A 39 6.69 17.93 12.06
C ARG A 39 5.41 18.51 12.67
N GLU A 40 4.38 18.73 11.86
CA GLU A 40 3.12 19.30 12.35
C GLU A 40 2.39 18.35 13.28
N VAL A 41 2.29 17.07 12.90
CA VAL A 41 1.68 16.05 13.76
C VAL A 41 2.47 15.87 15.06
N HIS A 42 3.80 15.92 15.01
CA HIS A 42 4.63 15.84 16.21
C HIS A 42 4.39 17.02 17.14
N ALA A 43 4.43 18.25 16.61
CA ALA A 43 4.16 19.45 17.39
C ALA A 43 2.75 19.43 18.01
N TYR A 44 1.74 18.99 17.25
CA TYR A 44 0.39 18.81 17.76
C TYR A 44 0.34 17.79 18.90
N ALA A 45 0.95 16.62 18.71
CA ALA A 45 0.95 15.55 19.71
C ALA A 45 1.67 15.95 21.00
N GLU A 46 2.77 16.70 20.93
CA GLU A 46 3.45 17.24 22.10
C GLU A 46 2.59 18.28 22.83
N ALA A 47 2.00 19.24 22.10
CA ALA A 47 1.15 20.27 22.67
C ALA A 47 -0.09 19.70 23.40
N HIS A 48 -0.62 18.57 22.91
CA HIS A 48 -1.78 17.90 23.48
C HIS A 48 -1.43 16.68 24.35
N GLN A 49 -0.15 16.43 24.62
CA GLN A 49 0.36 15.34 25.46
C GLN A 49 -0.15 13.95 25.04
N PHE A 50 -0.25 13.69 23.73
CA PHE A 50 -0.72 12.40 23.23
C PHE A 50 0.31 11.29 23.49
N GLY A 51 -0.18 10.12 23.89
CA GLY A 51 0.65 8.91 24.04
C GLY A 51 0.94 8.18 22.72
N TYR A 52 0.32 8.60 21.62
CA TYR A 52 0.43 8.01 20.28
C TYR A 52 0.26 9.09 19.21
N TYR A 53 0.71 8.83 17.98
CA TYR A 53 0.43 9.71 16.84
C TYR A 53 -0.90 9.32 16.18
N PRO A 54 -1.84 10.27 15.97
CA PRO A 54 -3.09 9.97 15.28
C PRO A 54 -2.89 9.61 13.79
N ALA A 55 -3.86 8.91 13.21
CA ALA A 55 -3.93 8.78 11.75
C ALA A 55 -4.19 10.16 11.10
N LEU A 56 -3.70 10.38 9.87
CA LEU A 56 -3.92 11.66 9.17
C LEU A 56 -5.41 12.04 9.08
N GLY A 57 -6.30 11.05 8.96
CA GLY A 57 -7.75 11.27 8.93
C GLY A 57 -8.33 11.96 10.19
N TYR A 58 -7.66 11.87 11.34
CA TYR A 58 -8.07 12.58 12.57
C TYR A 58 -8.03 14.10 12.39
N PHE A 59 -6.99 14.60 11.73
CA PHE A 59 -6.75 16.04 11.55
C PHE A 59 -7.73 16.70 10.58
N ARG A 60 -8.47 15.91 9.77
CA ARG A 60 -9.55 16.44 8.92
C ARG A 60 -10.67 17.11 9.71
N ALA A 61 -11.01 16.56 10.88
CA ALA A 61 -12.12 17.06 11.71
C ALA A 61 -11.64 17.99 12.81
N GLN A 62 -10.45 17.72 13.37
CA GLN A 62 -9.93 18.42 14.55
C GLN A 62 -9.02 19.60 14.21
N GLY A 63 -8.58 19.72 12.95
CA GLY A 63 -7.51 20.63 12.57
C GLY A 63 -6.18 20.23 13.20
N GLY A 64 -5.20 21.14 13.19
CA GLY A 64 -3.88 20.93 13.79
C GLY A 64 -2.78 20.48 12.82
N VAL A 65 -3.16 20.23 11.55
CA VAL A 65 -2.25 20.10 10.41
C VAL A 65 -2.80 21.01 9.31
N ASP A 66 -1.91 21.65 8.56
CA ASP A 66 -2.23 22.51 7.45
C ASP A 66 -3.15 21.79 6.42
N ALA A 67 -4.20 22.49 5.98
CA ALA A 67 -5.23 21.90 5.14
C ALA A 67 -4.72 21.63 3.72
N ASP A 68 -3.86 22.49 3.18
CA ASP A 68 -3.28 22.31 1.85
C ASP A 68 -2.27 21.14 1.88
N LEU A 69 -1.51 21.00 2.96
CA LEU A 69 -0.63 19.87 3.19
C LEU A 69 -1.39 18.54 3.25
N MET A 70 -2.53 18.52 3.96
CA MET A 70 -3.42 17.36 4.02
C MET A 70 -4.04 17.03 2.66
N ALA A 71 -4.53 18.03 1.92
CA ALA A 71 -5.07 17.84 0.58
C ALA A 71 -4.01 17.28 -0.37
N TYR A 72 -2.78 17.79 -0.29
CA TYR A 72 -1.67 17.31 -1.09
C TYR A 72 -1.28 15.86 -0.74
N ALA A 73 -1.32 15.47 0.54
CA ALA A 73 -1.14 14.09 0.96
C ALA A 73 -2.19 13.13 0.37
N GLU A 74 -3.43 13.58 0.27
CA GLU A 74 -4.52 12.80 -0.34
C GLU A 74 -4.31 12.63 -1.84
N GLU A 75 -3.89 13.69 -2.53
CA GLU A 75 -3.55 13.65 -3.96
C GLU A 75 -2.39 12.68 -4.23
N VAL A 76 -1.29 12.78 -3.48
CA VAL A 76 -0.14 11.89 -3.61
C VAL A 76 -0.52 10.44 -3.30
N GLY A 77 -1.31 10.23 -2.24
CA GLY A 77 -1.81 8.91 -1.87
C GLY A 77 -2.69 8.30 -2.96
N TRP A 78 -3.58 9.10 -3.55
CA TRP A 78 -4.41 8.69 -4.68
C TRP A 78 -3.56 8.33 -5.90
N LEU A 79 -2.59 9.17 -6.26
CA LEU A 79 -1.67 8.91 -7.37
C LEU A 79 -0.90 7.60 -7.16
N ALA A 80 -0.34 7.38 -5.97
CA ALA A 80 0.36 6.14 -5.64
C ALA A 80 -0.54 4.91 -5.80
N THR A 81 -1.79 4.97 -5.33
CA THR A 81 -2.74 3.86 -5.51
C THR A 81 -3.05 3.60 -6.99
N ARG A 82 -3.17 4.65 -7.80
CA ARG A 82 -3.41 4.54 -9.25
C ARG A 82 -2.23 3.88 -9.96
N VAL A 83 -1.00 4.33 -9.69
CA VAL A 83 0.23 3.74 -10.25
C VAL A 83 0.31 2.25 -9.91
N VAL A 84 0.06 1.87 -8.65
CA VAL A 84 0.04 0.46 -8.24
C VAL A 84 -1.04 -0.32 -8.98
N ARG A 85 -2.26 0.21 -9.08
CA ARG A 85 -3.37 -0.46 -9.80
C ARG A 85 -3.01 -0.71 -11.26
N ASP A 86 -2.57 0.32 -11.96
CA ASP A 86 -2.30 0.26 -13.40
C ASP A 86 -1.16 -0.72 -13.68
N GLU A 87 -0.10 -0.68 -12.88
CA GLU A 87 1.05 -1.57 -13.02
C GLU A 87 0.70 -3.03 -12.70
N VAL A 88 -0.05 -3.27 -11.61
CA VAL A 88 -0.53 -4.60 -11.24
C VAL A 88 -1.41 -5.18 -12.35
N LEU A 89 -2.37 -4.41 -12.86
CA LEU A 89 -3.23 -4.88 -13.96
C LEU A 89 -2.41 -5.16 -15.22
N ARG A 90 -1.51 -4.26 -15.59
CA ARG A 90 -0.66 -4.41 -16.78
C ARG A 90 0.20 -5.67 -16.73
N LYS A 91 0.78 -5.99 -15.59
CA LYS A 91 1.72 -7.11 -15.41
C LYS A 91 1.04 -8.44 -15.10
N LEU A 92 -0.07 -8.43 -14.36
CA LEU A 92 -0.70 -9.65 -13.87
C LEU A 92 -1.90 -10.12 -14.70
N ARG A 93 -2.58 -9.25 -15.47
CA ARG A 93 -3.67 -9.68 -16.37
C ARG A 93 -3.25 -10.77 -17.37
N PRO A 94 -2.03 -10.79 -17.94
CA PRO A 94 -1.62 -11.87 -18.83
C PRO A 94 -1.36 -13.21 -18.12
N VAL A 95 -1.19 -13.19 -16.80
CA VAL A 95 -0.73 -14.33 -15.99
C VAL A 95 -1.90 -15.04 -15.31
N PHE A 96 -2.94 -14.30 -14.92
CA PHE A 96 -4.11 -14.82 -14.23
C PHE A 96 -5.36 -14.72 -15.12
N ALA A 97 -6.26 -15.69 -14.99
CA ALA A 97 -7.52 -15.72 -15.73
C ALA A 97 -8.45 -14.57 -15.34
N SER A 98 -8.42 -14.16 -14.06
CA SER A 98 -9.05 -12.94 -13.58
C SER A 98 -8.27 -12.34 -12.42
N LEU A 99 -8.41 -11.03 -12.25
CA LEU A 99 -7.81 -10.26 -11.18
C LEU A 99 -8.83 -9.23 -10.69
N ARG A 100 -9.04 -9.18 -9.37
CA ARG A 100 -9.93 -8.23 -8.70
C ARG A 100 -9.23 -7.64 -7.49
N PHE A 101 -9.24 -6.32 -7.36
CA PHE A 101 -8.86 -5.66 -6.11
C PHE A 101 -10.01 -5.72 -5.12
N ASP A 102 -9.71 -6.12 -3.89
CA ASP A 102 -10.64 -6.03 -2.77
C ASP A 102 -10.41 -4.73 -1.99
N THR A 103 -9.14 -4.47 -1.67
CA THR A 103 -8.70 -3.22 -1.04
C THR A 103 -7.51 -2.65 -1.79
N LEU A 104 -7.40 -1.32 -1.80
CA LEU A 104 -6.27 -0.59 -2.37
C LEU A 104 -6.19 0.77 -1.67
N GLN A 105 -5.28 0.92 -0.72
CA GLN A 105 -5.24 2.07 0.18
C GLN A 105 -3.81 2.51 0.46
N SER A 106 -3.58 3.82 0.50
CA SER A 106 -2.31 4.39 0.98
C SER A 106 -2.17 4.16 2.49
N THR A 107 -1.00 3.70 2.94
CA THR A 107 -0.77 3.39 4.35
C THR A 107 -0.50 4.63 5.20
N ALA A 108 -0.20 5.78 4.58
CA ALA A 108 0.02 7.06 5.28
C ALA A 108 -1.20 7.50 6.10
N PHE A 109 -2.40 7.10 5.68
CA PHE A 109 -3.66 7.42 6.37
C PHE A 109 -4.05 6.39 7.45
N ALA A 110 -3.30 5.31 7.59
CA ALA A 110 -3.48 4.37 8.69
C ALA A 110 -2.80 4.89 9.97
N MET A 111 -3.16 4.31 11.12
CA MET A 111 -2.49 4.66 12.37
C MET A 111 -1.00 4.31 12.31
N PRO A 112 -0.10 5.26 12.62
CA PRO A 112 1.32 4.97 12.80
C PRO A 112 1.53 4.01 13.97
N THR A 113 2.49 3.10 13.83
CA THR A 113 2.97 2.27 14.95
C THR A 113 4.01 2.99 15.82
N VAL A 114 4.49 4.14 15.36
CA VAL A 114 5.49 4.98 16.03
C VAL A 114 4.86 5.69 17.23
N ARG A 115 5.59 5.75 18.33
CA ARG A 115 5.18 6.46 19.54
C ARG A 115 5.99 7.74 19.74
N PRO A 116 5.43 8.76 20.39
CA PRO A 116 6.19 9.96 20.77
C PRO A 116 7.42 9.67 21.63
N ALA A 117 7.39 8.62 22.45
CA ALA A 117 8.53 8.22 23.28
C ALA A 117 9.66 7.50 22.52
N ASP A 118 9.44 7.10 21.26
CA ASP A 118 10.44 6.36 20.50
C ASP A 118 11.63 7.25 20.13
N ARG A 119 12.84 6.67 20.11
CA ARG A 119 14.00 7.35 19.53
C ARG A 119 13.78 7.55 18.03
N ASN A 120 14.11 8.73 17.50
CA ASN A 120 13.90 9.10 16.10
C ASN A 120 12.43 9.06 15.65
N ASN A 121 11.50 9.29 16.58
CA ASN A 121 10.06 9.36 16.33
C ASN A 121 9.69 10.16 15.06
N VAL A 122 10.19 11.39 14.89
CA VAL A 122 9.86 12.28 13.76
C VAL A 122 10.31 11.67 12.43
N ALA A 123 11.50 11.06 12.37
CA ALA A 123 12.00 10.44 11.14
C ALA A 123 11.20 9.18 10.77
N LEU A 124 10.82 8.36 11.74
CA LEU A 124 9.97 7.20 11.52
C LEU A 124 8.55 7.62 11.12
N LEU A 125 8.04 8.68 11.73
CA LEU A 125 6.74 9.27 11.43
C LEU A 125 6.71 9.88 10.02
N ALA A 126 7.79 10.55 9.61
CA ALA A 126 7.94 11.08 8.26
C ALA A 126 7.86 9.97 7.22
N ARG A 127 8.56 8.85 7.45
CA ARG A 127 8.48 7.68 6.58
C ARG A 127 7.08 7.07 6.52
N HIS A 128 6.34 7.06 7.63
CA HIS A 128 4.98 6.56 7.67
C HIS A 128 4.02 7.47 6.90
N TYR A 129 4.12 8.79 7.08
CA TYR A 129 3.24 9.77 6.41
C TYR A 129 3.61 10.08 4.96
N THR A 130 4.77 9.65 4.48
CA THR A 130 5.09 9.70 3.05
C THR A 130 4.10 8.79 2.27
N PRO A 131 3.24 9.32 1.39
CA PRO A 131 2.16 8.55 0.77
C PRO A 131 2.62 7.65 -0.41
N THR A 132 3.84 7.11 -0.37
CA THR A 132 4.40 6.24 -1.42
C THR A 132 4.06 4.76 -1.24
N GLN A 133 3.60 4.39 -0.05
CA GLN A 133 3.29 3.00 0.29
C GLN A 133 1.79 2.72 0.20
N VAL A 134 1.46 1.61 -0.45
CA VAL A 134 0.09 1.17 -0.70
C VAL A 134 -0.07 -0.26 -0.19
N LYS A 135 -1.09 -0.48 0.63
CA LYS A 135 -1.58 -1.82 0.98
C LYS A 135 -2.68 -2.20 0.00
N THR A 136 -2.62 -3.43 -0.49
CA THR A 136 -3.59 -3.95 -1.45
C THR A 136 -3.89 -5.41 -1.18
N ASP A 137 -5.18 -5.74 -1.24
CA ASP A 137 -5.70 -7.09 -1.17
C ASP A 137 -6.35 -7.42 -2.52
N LEU A 138 -6.01 -8.58 -3.07
CA LEU A 138 -6.37 -9.00 -4.42
C LEU A 138 -6.86 -10.44 -4.44
N TRP A 139 -7.87 -10.67 -5.26
CA TRP A 139 -8.31 -11.98 -5.67
C TRP A 139 -7.77 -12.28 -7.06
N VAL A 140 -7.06 -13.39 -7.20
CA VAL A 140 -6.55 -13.87 -8.49
C VAL A 140 -7.11 -15.25 -8.80
N THR A 141 -7.45 -15.48 -10.06
CA THR A 141 -7.94 -16.79 -10.54
C THR A 141 -6.91 -17.44 -11.43
N LEU A 142 -6.57 -18.69 -11.12
CA LEU A 142 -5.70 -19.56 -11.90
C LEU A 142 -6.54 -20.59 -12.66
N LEU A 143 -6.14 -20.86 -13.90
CA LEU A 143 -6.66 -21.96 -14.72
C LEU A 143 -5.78 -23.19 -14.50
N GLN A 144 -6.37 -24.28 -14.03
CA GLN A 144 -5.66 -25.53 -13.82
C GLN A 144 -6.25 -26.66 -14.65
N LYS A 145 -5.36 -27.53 -15.15
CA LYS A 145 -5.74 -28.82 -15.73
C LYS A 145 -5.59 -29.88 -14.63
N GLY A 146 -6.69 -30.49 -14.20
CA GLY A 146 -6.71 -31.49 -13.13
C GLY A 146 -7.10 -30.95 -11.75
N ALA A 147 -7.12 -31.83 -10.75
CA ALA A 147 -7.62 -31.53 -9.41
C ALA A 147 -6.84 -30.39 -8.71
N PRO A 148 -7.51 -29.63 -7.80
CA PRO A 148 -6.88 -28.54 -7.07
C PRO A 148 -5.66 -29.07 -6.30
N THR A 149 -4.50 -28.54 -6.64
CA THR A 149 -3.22 -29.00 -6.10
C THR A 149 -2.89 -28.26 -4.81
N HIS A 150 -2.37 -28.97 -3.80
CA HIS A 150 -1.78 -28.29 -2.64
C HIS A 150 -0.65 -27.36 -3.10
N GLY A 151 -0.62 -26.13 -2.57
CA GLY A 151 0.46 -25.15 -2.85
C GLY A 151 0.14 -24.02 -3.85
N LEU A 152 -1.13 -23.84 -4.26
CA LEU A 152 -1.50 -22.73 -5.17
C LEU A 152 -1.19 -21.34 -4.60
N GLU A 153 -1.24 -21.18 -3.28
CA GLU A 153 -0.89 -19.94 -2.60
C GLU A 153 0.56 -19.56 -2.89
N ARG A 154 1.49 -20.48 -2.64
CA ARG A 154 2.92 -20.28 -2.92
C ARG A 154 3.17 -20.06 -4.42
N TYR A 155 2.45 -20.78 -5.27
CA TYR A 155 2.57 -20.59 -6.71
C TYR A 155 2.10 -19.20 -7.15
N ALA A 156 0.93 -18.75 -6.68
CA ALA A 156 0.40 -17.41 -6.96
C ALA A 156 1.33 -16.33 -6.41
N GLN A 157 1.84 -16.47 -5.17
CA GLN A 157 2.82 -15.58 -4.58
C GLN A 157 4.10 -15.50 -5.43
N HIS A 158 4.63 -16.64 -5.88
CA HIS A 158 5.82 -16.67 -6.72
C HIS A 158 5.58 -15.95 -8.06
N LEU A 159 4.43 -16.15 -8.70
CA LEU A 159 4.07 -15.45 -9.92
C LEU A 159 3.99 -13.93 -9.68
N VAL A 160 3.26 -13.50 -8.65
CA VAL A 160 3.14 -12.07 -8.32
C VAL A 160 4.51 -11.46 -8.04
N ALA A 161 5.34 -12.10 -7.21
CA ALA A 161 6.69 -11.63 -6.93
C ALA A 161 7.54 -11.55 -8.19
N ARG A 162 7.51 -12.56 -9.05
CA ARG A 162 8.28 -12.60 -10.30
C ARG A 162 7.93 -11.44 -11.23
N TRP A 163 6.66 -11.10 -11.36
CA TRP A 163 6.18 -10.12 -12.32
C TRP A 163 6.19 -8.68 -11.79
N LEU A 164 5.99 -8.47 -10.49
CA LEU A 164 5.87 -7.15 -9.89
C LEU A 164 7.12 -6.65 -9.18
N LYS A 165 7.99 -7.54 -8.68
CA LYS A 165 9.21 -7.12 -7.96
C LYS A 165 10.10 -6.15 -8.76
N PRO A 166 10.25 -6.27 -10.10
CA PRO A 166 11.03 -5.30 -10.86
C PRO A 166 10.38 -3.92 -11.04
N SER A 167 9.08 -3.79 -10.79
CA SER A 167 8.30 -2.57 -11.09
C SER A 167 8.16 -1.61 -9.91
N PHE A 168 8.54 -2.04 -8.70
CA PHE A 168 8.34 -1.27 -7.49
C PHE A 168 9.64 -1.22 -6.69
N GLU A 169 9.84 -0.14 -5.94
CA GLU A 169 10.99 -0.01 -5.03
C GLU A 169 11.00 -1.13 -4.00
N ARG A 170 9.81 -1.46 -3.48
CA ARG A 170 9.63 -2.57 -2.53
C ARG A 170 8.30 -3.26 -2.75
N LEU A 171 8.32 -4.58 -2.63
CA LEU A 171 7.15 -5.45 -2.67
C LEU A 171 7.24 -6.46 -1.52
N ASP A 172 6.33 -6.39 -0.57
CA ASP A 172 6.17 -7.35 0.51
C ASP A 172 4.84 -8.10 0.35
N LEU A 173 4.89 -9.40 0.08
CA LEU A 173 3.71 -10.28 0.11
C LEU A 173 3.46 -10.69 1.57
N THR A 174 2.33 -10.27 2.13
CA THR A 174 2.04 -10.44 3.56
C THR A 174 1.19 -11.66 3.87
N ALA A 175 0.27 -12.04 2.97
CA ALA A 175 -0.57 -13.21 3.13
C ALA A 175 -0.98 -13.80 1.78
N ALA A 176 -1.30 -15.09 1.78
CA ALA A 176 -1.98 -15.78 0.69
C ALA A 176 -2.90 -16.84 1.28
N SER A 177 -4.11 -16.96 0.76
CA SER A 177 -5.06 -18.01 1.15
C SER A 177 -5.89 -18.45 -0.05
N GLN A 178 -6.10 -19.77 -0.19
CA GLN A 178 -7.05 -20.28 -1.18
C GLN A 178 -8.47 -20.00 -0.74
N ALA A 179 -9.32 -19.57 -1.69
CA ALA A 179 -10.75 -19.55 -1.44
C ALA A 179 -11.26 -20.99 -1.43
N HIS A 180 -11.86 -21.44 -0.32
CA HIS A 180 -12.64 -22.66 -0.32
C HIS A 180 -14.02 -22.38 -0.93
N PRO A 181 -14.51 -23.22 -1.86
CA PRO A 181 -15.85 -23.10 -2.41
C PRO A 181 -16.94 -23.33 -1.34
#